data_AF-A0A069DC58-F1
#
_entry.id   AF-A0A069DC58-F1
#
_cell.length_a   1.000
_cell.length_b   1.000
_cell.length_c   1.000
_cell.angle_alpha   90.00
_cell.angle_beta   90.00
_cell.angle_gamma   90.00
#
_symmetry.space_group_name_H-M   'P 1'
#
loop_
_entity.id
_entity.type
_entity.pdbx_description
1 polymer ?
#
loop_
_entity_poly.entity_id
_entity_poly.type
_entity_poly.pdbx_seq_one_letter_code
_entity_poly.pdbx_strand_id
1 'polypeptide(L)'
;MISKRSSQWLQQLVFVGPSLVFFLLIIVAPFLLGMYYSFTNWNGAASEPTWAGLSNFTKIFTDDPAFLKSFTFTAWFTLAGVLLTNVLGFFLAYFLTRPLKTKNVLRTIFFMPNVIGGLLLGFIWQFIFVRGFASVGEATGLAFF
;
A
#
# COMPACT_ATOMS: atom_id res chain seq x y z
N MET A 1 33.02 -37.88 3.39
CA MET A 1 31.53 -37.80 3.34
C MET A 1 31.10 -36.51 4.01
N ILE A 2 31.02 -35.40 3.26
CA ILE A 2 30.36 -34.19 3.76
C ILE A 2 28.88 -34.56 3.82
N SER A 3 28.30 -34.53 5.03
CA SER A 3 26.94 -35.02 5.27
C SER A 3 25.98 -34.34 4.28
N LYS A 4 25.12 -35.13 3.61
CA LYS A 4 24.12 -34.64 2.63
C LYS A 4 23.35 -33.41 3.12
N ARG A 5 23.23 -33.24 4.44
CA ARG A 5 22.59 -32.11 5.13
C ARG A 5 23.37 -30.79 4.99
N SER A 6 24.70 -30.79 5.07
CA SER A 6 25.52 -29.57 4.97
C SER A 6 25.49 -28.96 3.55
N SER A 7 25.37 -29.80 2.52
CA SER A 7 25.25 -29.34 1.13
C SER A 7 23.90 -28.66 0.85
N GLN A 8 22.82 -29.09 1.51
CA GLN A 8 21.49 -28.48 1.38
C GLN A 8 21.42 -27.09 2.04
N TRP A 9 22.04 -26.90 3.20
CA TRP A 9 22.12 -25.58 3.85
C TRP A 9 22.93 -24.59 3.02
N LEU A 10 24.03 -25.03 2.41
CA LEU A 10 24.83 -24.17 1.53
C LEU A 10 24.02 -23.75 0.29
N GLN A 11 23.28 -24.67 -0.32
CA GLN A 11 22.38 -24.37 -1.43
C GLN A 11 21.30 -23.35 -1.02
N GLN A 12 20.63 -23.57 0.11
CA GLN A 12 19.62 -22.65 0.62
C GLN A 12 20.19 -21.26 0.91
N LEU A 13 21.39 -21.18 1.51
CA LEU A 13 22.07 -19.91 1.76
C LEU A 13 22.47 -19.18 0.48
N VAL A 14 22.86 -19.88 -0.59
CA VAL A 14 23.20 -19.22 -1.87
C VAL A 14 21.94 -18.69 -2.56
N PHE A 15 20.82 -19.43 -2.51
CA PHE A 15 19.57 -19.01 -3.16
C PHE A 15 18.80 -17.94 -2.37
N VAL A 16 18.77 -18.04 -1.04
CA VAL A 16 17.98 -17.15 -0.15
C VAL A 16 18.85 -16.09 0.51
N GLY A 17 20.14 -16.36 0.73
CA GLY A 17 21.03 -15.46 1.47
C GLY A 17 21.09 -14.05 0.88
N PRO A 18 21.32 -13.86 -0.44
CA PRO A 18 21.37 -12.51 -1.01
C PRO A 18 20.06 -11.74 -0.84
N SER A 19 18.91 -12.37 -1.13
CA SER A 19 17.60 -11.71 -0.98
C SER A 19 17.28 -11.40 0.48
N LEU A 20 17.67 -12.29 1.41
CA LEU A 20 17.54 -12.06 2.84
C LEU A 20 18.41 -10.88 3.31
N VAL A 21 19.66 -10.78 2.84
CA VAL A 21 20.54 -9.66 3.18
C VAL A 21 19.93 -8.34 2.71
N PHE A 22 19.45 -8.27 1.47
CA PHE A 22 18.78 -7.05 0.97
C PHE A 22 17.50 -6.74 1.75
N PHE A 23 16.67 -7.74 2.07
CA PHE A 23 15.48 -7.57 2.89
C PHE A 23 15.82 -6.99 4.28
N LEU A 24 16.85 -7.53 4.93
CA LEU A 24 17.29 -7.06 6.24
C LEU A 24 17.80 -5.62 6.19
N LEU A 25 18.60 -5.28 5.19
CA LEU A 25 19.22 -3.94 5.09
C LEU A 25 18.24 -2.86 4.61
N ILE A 26 17.36 -3.19 3.66
CA ILE A 26 16.49 -2.19 3.00
C ILE A 26 15.14 -2.08 3.70
N ILE A 27 14.66 -3.13 4.35
CA ILE A 27 13.33 -3.14 5.00
C ILE A 27 13.48 -3.17 6.52
N VAL A 28 14.16 -4.18 7.06
CA VAL A 28 14.18 -4.40 8.52
C VAL A 28 14.99 -3.33 9.25
N ALA A 29 16.17 -2.98 8.75
CA ALA A 29 17.03 -1.96 9.37
C ALA A 29 16.33 -0.59 9.46
N PRO A 30 15.78 0.01 8.38
CA PRO A 30 15.07 1.29 8.50
C PRO A 30 13.77 1.18 9.31
N PHE A 31 13.09 0.03 9.31
CA PHE A 31 11.95 -0.20 10.20
C PHE A 31 12.36 -0.12 11.68
N LEU A 32 13.44 -0.80 12.07
CA LEU A 32 13.95 -0.77 13.44
C LEU A 32 14.48 0.61 13.81
N LEU A 33 15.14 1.32 12.89
CA LEU A 33 15.56 2.71 13.10
C LEU A 33 14.36 3.64 13.29
N GLY A 34 13.32 3.52 12.46
CA GLY A 34 12.08 4.28 12.62
C GLY A 34 11.39 3.99 13.96
N MET A 35 11.40 2.72 14.38
CA MET A 35 10.92 2.32 15.69
C MET A 35 11.75 2.96 16.81
N TYR A 36 13.09 2.92 16.74
CA TYR A 36 13.97 3.61 17.69
C TYR A 36 13.68 5.11 17.74
N TYR A 37 13.58 5.77 16.58
CA TYR A 37 13.31 7.20 16.50
C TYR A 37 11.94 7.58 17.05
N SER A 38 10.94 6.69 17.03
CA SER A 38 9.64 6.95 17.66
C SER A 38 9.72 7.17 19.18
N PHE A 39 10.76 6.66 19.84
CA PHE A 39 11.05 6.91 21.27
C PHE A 39 11.95 8.12 21.50
N THR A 40 12.34 8.83 20.44
CA THR A 40 13.18 10.02 20.50
C THR A 40 12.41 11.25 20.08
N ASN A 41 12.79 12.42 20.59
CA ASN A 41 12.36 13.69 20.05
C ASN A 41 13.39 14.13 19.01
N TRP A 42 13.14 13.70 17.76
CA TRP A 42 14.00 14.00 16.61
C TRP A 42 13.15 14.33 15.39
N ASN A 43 13.43 15.48 14.79
CA ASN A 43 12.73 15.99 13.61
C ASN A 43 13.49 15.77 12.29
N GLY A 44 14.57 14.98 12.32
CA GLY A 44 15.42 14.73 11.15
C GLY A 44 16.43 15.85 10.83
N ALA A 45 16.30 17.03 11.45
CA ALA A 45 17.19 18.18 11.21
C ALA A 45 18.13 18.47 12.40
N ALA A 46 17.76 18.06 13.61
CA ALA A 46 18.62 18.19 14.77
C ALA A 46 19.84 17.26 14.69
N SER A 47 20.99 17.74 15.17
CA SER A 47 22.27 17.02 15.11
C SER A 47 22.24 15.69 15.86
N GLU A 48 21.52 15.62 16.99
CA GLU A 48 21.37 14.40 17.78
C GLU A 48 19.92 14.21 18.24
N PRO A 49 19.38 12.97 18.18
CA PRO A 49 18.07 12.65 18.73
C PRO A 49 18.10 12.66 20.26
N THR A 50 17.13 13.32 20.90
CA THR A 50 17.01 13.29 22.37
C THR A 50 16.06 12.17 22.80
N TRP A 51 16.43 11.38 23.81
CA TRP A 51 15.58 10.28 24.27
C TRP A 51 14.32 10.83 24.96
N ALA A 52 13.14 10.50 24.42
CA ALA A 52 11.84 10.99 24.91
C ALA A 52 11.02 9.86 25.57
N GLY A 53 11.48 8.62 25.50
CA GLY A 53 10.80 7.44 26.04
C GLY A 53 9.42 7.27 25.41
N LEU A 54 8.38 7.11 26.24
CA LEU A 54 7.00 6.91 25.78
C LEU A 54 6.19 8.21 25.60
N SER A 55 6.80 9.38 25.85
CA SER A 55 6.08 10.66 25.82
C SER A 55 5.43 10.98 24.46
N ASN A 56 6.06 10.57 23.35
CA ASN A 56 5.49 10.72 22.01
C ASN A 56 4.19 9.94 21.85
N PHE A 57 4.14 8.70 22.37
CA PHE A 57 2.95 7.86 22.30
C PHE A 57 1.83 8.41 23.18
N THR A 58 2.13 8.82 24.42
CA THR A 58 1.11 9.40 25.30
C THR A 58 0.50 10.65 24.66
N LYS A 59 1.34 11.55 24.16
CA LYS A 59 0.91 12.78 23.50
C LYS A 59 -0.02 12.52 22.30
N ILE A 60 0.32 11.54 21.46
CA ILE A 60 -0.48 11.18 20.28
C ILE A 60 -1.88 10.67 20.66
N PHE A 61 -1.99 9.92 21.76
CA PHE A 61 -3.28 9.35 22.18
C PHE A 61 -4.10 10.26 23.10
N THR A 62 -3.48 11.21 23.82
CA THR A 62 -4.19 12.10 24.77
C THR A 62 -4.35 13.53 24.25
N ASP A 63 -3.34 14.07 23.58
CA ASP A 63 -3.21 15.51 23.32
C ASP A 63 -3.34 15.87 21.83
N ASP A 64 -3.39 14.87 20.94
CA ASP A 64 -3.52 15.06 19.49
C ASP A 64 -4.86 14.54 18.94
N PRO A 65 -5.92 15.36 18.95
CA PRO A 65 -7.22 14.99 18.37
C PRO A 65 -7.16 14.85 16.84
N ALA A 66 -6.19 15.49 16.16
CA ALA A 66 -6.05 15.39 14.72
C ALA A 66 -5.49 14.02 14.31
N PHE A 67 -4.61 13.43 15.13
CA PHE A 67 -4.15 12.06 14.95
C PHE A 67 -5.32 11.08 15.00
N LEU A 68 -6.13 11.09 16.06
CA LEU A 68 -7.25 10.14 16.20
C LEU A 68 -8.26 10.27 15.05
N LYS A 69 -8.56 11.50 14.62
CA LYS A 69 -9.43 11.74 13.46
C LYS A 69 -8.84 11.15 12.17
N SER A 70 -7.56 11.41 11.91
CA SER A 70 -6.90 10.93 10.69
C SER A 70 -6.73 9.41 10.70
N PHE A 71 -6.41 8.83 11.86
CA PHE A 71 -6.27 7.40 12.06
C PHE A 71 -7.61 6.68 11.85
N THR A 72 -8.69 7.15 12.47
CA THR A 72 -10.02 6.55 12.31
C THR A 72 -10.56 6.68 10.89
N PHE A 73 -10.35 7.83 10.24
CA PHE A 73 -10.70 7.99 8.83
C PHE A 73 -9.92 7.00 7.95
N THR A 74 -8.61 6.87 8.15
CA THR A 74 -7.77 5.94 7.39
C THR A 74 -8.20 4.50 7.64
N ALA A 75 -8.48 4.11 8.89
CA ALA A 75 -8.94 2.78 9.24
C ALA A 75 -10.28 2.43 8.55
N TRP A 76 -11.24 3.35 8.57
CA TRP A 76 -12.52 3.17 7.88
C TRP A 76 -12.35 3.13 6.36
N PHE A 77 -11.52 4.01 5.80
CA PHE A 77 -11.20 4.02 4.39
C PHE A 77 -10.56 2.69 3.96
N THR A 78 -9.58 2.18 4.71
CA THR A 78 -8.96 0.89 4.45
C THR A 78 -9.96 -0.26 4.57
N LEU A 79 -10.77 -0.29 5.62
CA LEU A 79 -11.76 -1.35 5.82
C LEU A 79 -12.78 -1.37 4.68
N ALA A 80 -13.37 -0.22 4.36
CA ALA A 80 -14.33 -0.09 3.26
C ALA A 80 -13.68 -0.44 1.92
N GLY A 81 -12.46 0.06 1.66
CA GLY A 81 -11.71 -0.23 0.45
C GLY A 81 -11.42 -1.72 0.29
N VAL A 82 -10.92 -2.39 1.33
CA VAL A 82 -10.63 -3.83 1.31
C VAL A 82 -11.91 -4.64 1.09
N LEU A 83 -12.99 -4.32 1.80
CA LEU A 83 -14.26 -5.03 1.63
C LEU A 83 -14.82 -4.87 0.22
N LEU A 84 -14.92 -3.63 -0.28
CA LEU A 84 -15.46 -3.35 -1.61
C LEU A 84 -14.62 -3.99 -2.71
N THR A 85 -13.30 -3.84 -2.65
CA THR A 85 -12.39 -4.40 -3.68
C THR A 85 -12.41 -5.93 -3.70
N ASN A 86 -12.45 -6.58 -2.54
CA ASN A 86 -12.56 -8.05 -2.48
C ASN A 86 -13.92 -8.52 -2.99
N VAL A 87 -15.02 -7.91 -2.54
CA VAL A 87 -16.37 -8.27 -2.99
C VAL A 87 -16.50 -8.13 -4.50
N LEU A 88 -16.14 -6.97 -5.06
CA LEU A 88 -16.16 -6.74 -6.51
C LEU A 88 -15.21 -7.69 -7.25
N GLY A 89 -14.00 -7.91 -6.71
CA GLY A 89 -13.02 -8.84 -7.25
C GLY A 89 -13.55 -10.27 -7.34
N PHE A 90 -14.20 -10.76 -6.28
CA PHE A 90 -14.83 -12.08 -6.27
C PHE A 90 -16.00 -12.19 -7.25
N PHE A 91 -16.87 -11.17 -7.32
CA PHE A 91 -17.95 -11.15 -8.31
C PHE A 91 -17.40 -11.23 -9.74
N LEU A 92 -16.42 -10.39 -10.08
CA LEU A 92 -15.78 -10.40 -11.39
C LEU A 92 -15.09 -11.75 -11.67
N ALA A 93 -14.34 -12.29 -10.71
CA ALA A 93 -13.68 -13.58 -10.85
C ALA A 93 -14.68 -14.72 -11.10
N TYR A 94 -15.81 -14.71 -10.38
CA TYR A 94 -16.88 -15.69 -10.56
C TYR A 94 -17.47 -15.63 -11.98
N PHE A 95 -17.81 -14.44 -12.49
CA PHE A 95 -18.32 -14.27 -13.85
C PHE A 95 -17.32 -14.70 -14.93
N LEU A 96 -16.06 -14.30 -14.77
CA LEU A 96 -15.00 -14.60 -15.74
C LEU A 96 -14.52 -16.05 -15.71
N THR A 97 -14.91 -16.83 -14.69
CA THR A 97 -14.55 -18.25 -14.60
C THR A 97 -15.49 -19.14 -15.40
N ARG A 98 -16.74 -18.70 -15.63
CA ARG A 98 -17.72 -19.41 -16.47
C ARG A 98 -17.19 -19.65 -17.90
N PRO A 99 -17.65 -20.70 -18.60
CA PRO A 99 -17.23 -21.01 -19.97
C PRO A 99 -17.83 -19.99 -20.96
N LEU A 100 -17.29 -18.77 -20.95
CA LEU A 100 -17.64 -17.69 -21.86
C LEU A 100 -16.73 -17.75 -23.09
N LYS A 101 -17.30 -17.65 -24.30
CA LYS A 101 -16.53 -17.57 -25.55
C LYS A 101 -15.61 -16.33 -25.59
N THR A 102 -15.95 -15.27 -24.86
CA THR A 102 -15.22 -13.99 -24.81
C THR A 102 -14.29 -13.83 -23.59
N LYS A 103 -14.08 -14.89 -22.79
CA LYS A 103 -13.33 -14.85 -21.53
C LYS A 103 -11.94 -14.22 -21.64
N ASN A 104 -11.20 -14.50 -22.72
CA ASN A 104 -9.85 -13.99 -22.91
C ASN A 104 -9.85 -12.48 -23.16
N VAL A 105 -10.76 -11.97 -23.99
CA VAL A 105 -10.88 -10.53 -24.28
C VAL A 105 -11.27 -9.77 -23.01
N LEU A 106 -12.26 -10.27 -22.27
CA LEU A 106 -12.69 -9.64 -21.02
C LEU A 106 -11.54 -9.58 -20.00
N ARG A 107 -10.80 -10.67 -19.80
CA ARG A 107 -9.61 -10.67 -18.92
C ARG A 107 -8.61 -9.60 -19.34
N THR A 108 -8.27 -9.51 -20.63
CA THR A 108 -7.35 -8.48 -21.12
C THR A 108 -7.82 -7.08 -20.78
N ILE A 109 -9.09 -6.75 -21.04
CA ILE A 109 -9.64 -5.42 -20.74
C ILE A 109 -9.59 -5.12 -19.23
N PHE A 110 -9.97 -6.08 -18.38
CA PHE A 110 -9.98 -5.90 -16.93
C PHE A 110 -8.57 -5.78 -16.32
N PHE A 111 -7.58 -6.47 -16.90
CA PHE A 111 -6.20 -6.43 -16.39
C PHE A 111 -5.35 -5.31 -17.01
N MET A 112 -5.74 -4.77 -18.17
CA MET A 112 -5.01 -3.69 -18.87
C MET A 112 -4.71 -2.47 -17.98
N PRO A 113 -5.65 -1.97 -17.13
CA PRO A 113 -5.37 -0.82 -16.27
C PRO A 113 -4.25 -1.06 -15.26
N ASN A 114 -4.05 -2.30 -14.81
CA ASN A 114 -2.99 -2.64 -13.84
C ASN A 114 -1.58 -2.55 -14.43
N VAL A 115 -1.46 -2.43 -15.76
CA VAL A 115 -0.19 -2.26 -16.46
C VAL A 115 0.19 -0.77 -16.57
N ILE A 116 -0.75 0.15 -16.31
CA ILE A 116 -0.51 1.59 -16.35
C ILE A 116 0.34 1.99 -15.14
N GLY A 117 1.46 2.68 -15.40
CA GLY A 117 2.33 3.20 -14.34
C GLY A 117 1.64 4.25 -13.47
N GLY A 118 2.04 4.34 -12.19
CA GLY A 118 1.39 5.20 -11.20
C GLY A 118 1.28 6.68 -11.60
N LEU A 119 2.30 7.23 -12.28
CA LEU A 119 2.28 8.63 -12.75
C LEU A 119 1.16 8.88 -13.76
N LEU A 120 1.04 8.03 -14.78
CA LEU A 120 -0.01 8.15 -15.80
C LEU A 120 -1.39 7.94 -15.20
N LEU A 121 -1.52 6.99 -14.28
CA LEU A 121 -2.77 6.77 -13.55
C LEU A 121 -3.19 8.02 -12.78
N GLY A 122 -2.24 8.72 -12.14
CA GLY A 122 -2.48 10.00 -11.49
C GLY A 122 -3.01 11.06 -12.45
N PHE A 123 -2.41 11.23 -13.63
CA PHE A 123 -2.90 12.17 -14.64
C PHE A 123 -4.28 11.81 -15.20
N ILE A 124 -4.57 10.51 -15.39
CA ILE A 124 -5.88 10.06 -15.83
C ILE A 124 -6.95 10.44 -14.80
N TRP A 125 -6.72 10.18 -13.51
CA TRP A 125 -7.66 10.57 -12.46
C TRP A 125 -7.80 12.08 -12.35
N GLN A 126 -6.70 12.84 -12.44
CA GLN A 126 -6.76 14.30 -12.45
C GLN A 126 -7.64 14.80 -13.62
N PHE A 127 -7.47 14.23 -14.82
CA PHE A 127 -8.30 14.57 -15.97
C PHE A 127 -9.78 14.22 -15.73
N ILE A 128 -10.06 13.04 -15.18
CA ILE A 128 -11.43 12.60 -14.84
C ILE A 128 -12.08 13.59 -13.86
N PHE A 129 -11.39 13.97 -12.78
CA PHE A 129 -11.94 14.87 -11.77
C PHE A 129 -12.13 16.30 -12.30
N VAL A 130 -11.16 16.83 -13.06
CA VAL A 130 -11.20 18.25 -13.49
C VAL A 130 -12.08 18.46 -14.72
N ARG A 131 -12.05 17.54 -15.68
CA ARG A 131 -12.75 17.69 -16.97
C ARG A 131 -13.87 16.68 -17.16
N GLY A 132 -13.66 15.44 -16.74
CA GLY A 132 -14.64 14.38 -16.89
C GLY A 132 -15.93 14.70 -16.13
N PHE A 133 -15.83 14.89 -14.82
CA PHE A 133 -17.01 15.20 -13.99
C PHE A 133 -17.62 16.56 -14.32
N ALA A 134 -16.81 17.60 -14.49
CA ALA A 134 -17.33 18.92 -14.89
C ALA A 134 -18.17 18.87 -16.18
N SER A 135 -17.70 18.17 -17.22
CA SER A 135 -18.46 18.06 -18.48
C SER A 135 -19.76 17.25 -18.33
N VAL A 136 -19.77 16.23 -17.47
CA VAL A 136 -21.01 15.50 -17.13
C VAL A 136 -21.96 16.39 -16.33
N GLY A 137 -21.45 17.19 -15.39
CA GLY A 137 -22.24 18.16 -14.62
C GLY A 137 -22.90 19.21 -15.50
N GLU A 138 -22.14 19.80 -16.43
CA GLU A 138 -22.66 20.76 -17.42
C GLU A 138 -23.73 20.13 -18.34
N ALA A 139 -23.52 18.89 -18.78
CA ALA A 139 -24.47 18.20 -19.66
C ALA A 139 -25.75 17.73 -18.95
N THR A 140 -25.64 17.35 -17.67
CA THR A 140 -26.77 16.77 -16.90
C THR A 140 -27.46 17.78 -15.99
N GLY A 141 -26.85 18.95 -15.74
CA GLY A 141 -27.33 19.97 -14.81
C GLY A 141 -27.30 19.53 -13.33
N LEU A 142 -26.64 18.42 -13.02
CA LEU A 142 -26.54 17.89 -11.66
C LEU A 142 -25.46 18.62 -10.88
N ALA A 143 -25.85 19.38 -9.85
CA ALA A 143 -24.94 20.11 -8.96
C ALA A 143 -23.98 19.23 -8.12
N PHE A 144 -24.07 17.90 -8.25
CA PHE A 144 -23.20 16.93 -7.58
C PHE A 144 -21.84 16.75 -8.28
N PHE A 145 -21.80 17.01 -9.60
CA PHE A 145 -20.60 16.93 -10.43
C PHE A 145 -19.94 18.30 -10.57
#